data_AF-A0A3D1ZQN6-F1
#
_entry.id   AF-A0A3D1ZQN6-F1
#
_cell.length_a   1.000
_cell.length_b   1.000
_cell.length_c   1.000
_cell.angle_alpha   90.00
_cell.angle_beta   90.00
_cell.angle_gamma   90.00
#
_symmetry.space_group_name_H-M   'P 1'
#
loop_
_entity.id
_entity.type
_entity.pdbx_description
1 polymer ?
#
loop_
_entity_poly.entity_id
_entity_poly.type
_entity_poly.pdbx_seq_one_letter_code
_entity_poly.pdbx_strand_id
1 'polypeptide(L)' 'LEGGKRITYGARALIKGGPQSRPKMSFPGGLLVGDDAGTLNFARIKGSHTAMKS' A
#
# COMPACT_ATOMS: atom_id res chain seq x y z
N LEU A 1 -10.69 -25.40 -3.75
CA LEU A 1 -9.81 -26.01 -4.77
C LEU A 1 -10.18 -27.49 -4.80
N GLU A 2 -10.86 -27.96 -5.82
CA GLU A 2 -11.21 -29.38 -5.91
C GLU A 2 -9.92 -30.21 -6.08
N GLY A 3 -9.71 -31.20 -5.20
CA GLY A 3 -8.49 -32.03 -5.16
C GLY A 3 -7.19 -31.35 -4.71
N GLY A 4 -7.20 -30.05 -4.40
CA GLY A 4 -5.99 -29.29 -4.06
C GLY A 4 -5.74 -29.13 -2.55
N LYS A 5 -4.46 -29.09 -2.14
CA LYS A 5 -4.04 -28.78 -0.77
C LYS A 5 -3.50 -27.34 -0.66
N ARG A 6 -4.13 -26.51 0.19
CA ARG A 6 -3.61 -25.17 0.54
C ARG A 6 -2.28 -25.31 1.30
N ILE A 7 -1.22 -24.73 0.77
CA ILE A 7 0.13 -24.79 1.36
C ILE A 7 0.38 -23.65 2.34
N THR A 8 -0.13 -22.45 2.07
CA THR A 8 0.10 -21.26 2.89
C THR A 8 -1.14 -20.37 3.01
N TYR A 9 -1.10 -19.45 3.96
CA TYR A 9 -2.08 -18.37 4.14
C TYR A 9 -1.36 -17.16 4.74
N GLY A 10 -1.82 -15.97 4.36
CA GLY A 10 -1.37 -14.72 4.94
C GLY A 10 -2.44 -13.64 4.77
N ALA A 11 -2.37 -12.64 5.62
CA ALA A 11 -3.21 -11.45 5.56
C ALA A 11 -2.36 -10.21 5.87
N ARG A 12 -2.70 -9.09 5.24
CA ARG A 12 -2.10 -7.78 5.50
C ARG A 12 -3.16 -6.71 5.30
N ALA A 13 -3.11 -5.65 6.12
CA ALA A 13 -3.92 -4.47 5.89
C ALA A 13 -3.46 -3.73 4.62
N LEU A 14 -4.40 -3.12 3.92
CA LEU A 14 -4.16 -2.28 2.76
C LEU A 14 -4.79 -0.91 2.98
N ILE A 15 -4.08 0.15 2.59
CA ILE A 15 -4.58 1.52 2.66
C ILE A 15 -5.65 1.77 1.59
N LYS A 16 -6.74 2.44 1.96
CA LYS A 16 -7.85 2.81 1.06
C LYS A 16 -8.16 4.31 1.05
N GLY A 17 -7.48 5.08 1.91
CA GLY A 17 -7.75 6.50 2.13
C GLY A 17 -7.40 7.41 0.96
N GLY A 18 -6.59 6.98 -0.02
CA GLY A 18 -6.31 7.76 -1.23
C GLY A 18 -5.77 9.18 -0.98
N PRO A 19 -5.90 10.10 -1.95
CA PRO A 19 -5.42 11.49 -1.84
C PRO A 19 -5.94 12.26 -0.63
N GLN A 20 -7.20 12.05 -0.25
CA GLN A 20 -7.86 12.75 0.84
C GLN A 20 -7.31 12.39 2.22
N SER A 21 -6.59 11.28 2.35
CA SER A 21 -5.98 10.83 3.60
C SER A 21 -4.46 10.96 3.61
N ARG A 22 -3.86 11.68 2.65
CA ARG A 22 -2.40 11.81 2.58
C ARG A 22 -1.86 12.79 3.63
N PRO A 23 -0.89 12.37 4.47
CA PRO A 23 -0.25 13.25 5.44
C PRO A 23 0.82 14.13 4.77
N LYS A 24 1.41 15.05 5.55
CA LYS A 24 2.65 15.73 5.16
C LYS A 24 3.77 14.69 5.07
N MET A 25 4.37 14.55 3.90
CA MET A 25 5.34 13.47 3.61
C MET A 25 6.79 13.79 3.97
N SER A 26 7.08 15.00 4.44
CA SER A 26 8.44 15.42 4.81
C SER A 26 8.49 16.09 6.18
N PHE A 27 9.58 15.85 6.88
CA PHE A 27 9.91 16.44 8.17
C PHE A 27 11.43 16.59 8.30
N PRO A 28 11.95 17.43 9.22
CA PRO A 28 13.39 17.60 9.39
C PRO A 28 14.08 16.26 9.67
N GLY A 29 14.95 15.84 8.74
CA GLY A 29 15.69 14.58 8.85
C GLY A 29 14.99 13.32 8.30
N GLY A 30 13.82 13.42 7.64
CA GLY A 30 13.15 12.24 7.10
C GLY A 30 11.98 12.46 6.15
N LEU A 31 11.51 11.36 5.57
CA LEU A 31 10.44 11.28 4.57
C LEU A 31 9.52 10.09 4.83
N LEU A 32 8.24 10.23 4.48
CA LEU A 32 7.28 9.13 4.36
C LEU A 32 7.15 8.73 2.88
N VAL A 33 7.15 7.42 2.60
CA VAL A 33 7.05 6.87 1.24
C VAL A 33 6.09 5.68 1.19
N GLY A 34 5.70 5.26 -0.02
CA GLY A 34 4.87 4.05 -0.22
C GLY A 34 3.52 4.07 0.51
N ASP A 35 3.18 2.94 1.13
CA ASP A 35 1.90 2.75 1.83
C ASP A 35 1.78 3.66 3.06
N ASP A 36 2.88 3.98 3.74
CA ASP A 36 2.89 4.92 4.87
C ASP A 36 2.60 6.36 4.43
N ALA A 37 2.95 6.71 3.18
CA ALA A 37 2.62 7.99 2.56
C ALA A 37 1.25 8.00 1.87
N GLY A 38 0.50 6.89 1.86
CA GLY A 38 -0.83 6.86 1.27
C GLY A 38 -0.84 6.81 -0.27
N THR A 39 0.21 6.30 -0.93
CA THR A 39 0.36 6.42 -2.40
C THR A 39 -0.36 5.34 -3.21
N LEU A 40 -1.08 4.40 -2.58
CA LEU A 40 -1.80 3.32 -3.26
C LEU A 40 -2.99 3.82 -4.09
N ASN A 41 -3.09 3.37 -5.34
CA ASN A 41 -4.30 3.53 -6.13
C ASN A 41 -5.31 2.44 -5.77
N PHE A 42 -6.25 2.78 -4.87
CA PHE A 42 -7.26 1.83 -4.40
C PHE A 42 -8.23 1.41 -5.51
N ALA A 43 -8.64 2.32 -6.39
CA ALA A 43 -9.58 2.02 -7.48
C ALA A 43 -9.05 0.93 -8.43
N ARG A 44 -7.72 0.80 -8.54
CA ARG A 44 -7.06 -0.23 -9.34
C ARG A 44 -6.44 -1.36 -8.51
N ILE A 45 -6.49 -1.28 -7.17
CA ILE A 45 -5.77 -2.17 -6.24
C ILE A 45 -4.29 -2.28 -6.63
N LYS A 46 -3.64 -1.15 -6.90
CA LYS A 46 -2.23 -1.10 -7.30
C LYS A 46 -1.47 -0.07 -6.48
N GLY A 47 -0.55 -0.55 -5.64
CA GLY A 47 0.36 0.28 -4.84
C GLY A 47 1.84 0.14 -5.23
N SER A 48 2.25 -0.98 -5.80
CA SER A 48 3.69 -1.24 -6.02
C SER A 48 4.36 -0.20 -6.91
N HIS A 49 3.75 0.15 -8.04
CA HIS A 49 4.31 1.14 -8.97
C HIS A 49 4.33 2.57 -8.40
N THR A 50 3.35 2.95 -7.58
CA THR A 50 3.32 4.26 -6.95
C THR A 50 4.29 4.33 -5.77
N ALA A 51 4.44 3.24 -5.01
CA ALA A 51 5.44 3.12 -3.95
C ALA A 51 6.88 3.11 -4.48
N MET A 52 7.14 2.51 -5.66
CA MET A 52 8.45 2.57 -6.31
C MET A 52 8.79 3.97 -6.84
N LYS A 53 7.76 4.76 -7.19
CA LYS A 53 7.96 6.10 -7.75
C LYS A 53 8.08 7.19 -6.68
N SER A 54 7.49 6.96 -5.50
CA SER A 54 7.46 7.90 -4.36
C SER A 54 8.82 8.04 -3.68
#